data_AF-A0A1G2SZI7-F1
#
_entry.id   AF-A0A1G2SZI7-F1
#
_cell.length_a   1.000
_cell.length_b   1.000
_cell.length_c   1.000
_cell.angle_alpha   90.00
_cell.angle_beta   90.00
_cell.angle_gamma   90.00
#
_symmetry.space_group_name_H-M   'P 1'
#
loop_
_entity.id
_entity.type
_entity.pdbx_description
1 polymer ?
#
loop_
_entity_poly.entity_id
_entity_poly.type
_entity_poly.pdbx_seq_one_letter_code
_entity_poly.pdbx_strand_id
1 'polypeptide(L)'
;MKELRRKQRMKELLYSWPALILMVVLVFFLIKGSAEVMVKERESAKRVENLEKETEALSAREAELRDGIARLQTEEGIVEEIREKFSVAREGEYVAIIVDEKANASSTESTEGSWYKKIMGAIMSLYE
;
A
#
# COMPACT_ATOMS: atom_id res chain seq x y z
N MET A 1 -49.19 20.77 -51.03
CA MET A 1 -49.25 21.72 -49.89
C MET A 1 -49.32 21.07 -48.48
N LYS A 2 -49.83 19.84 -48.30
CA LYS A 2 -49.90 19.19 -46.96
C LYS A 2 -48.54 18.74 -46.40
N GLU A 3 -47.56 18.54 -47.28
CA GLU A 3 -46.23 18.01 -46.94
C GLU A 3 -45.34 19.03 -46.21
N LEU A 4 -45.47 20.31 -46.56
CA LEU A 4 -44.71 21.41 -45.95
C LEU A 4 -45.15 21.66 -44.50
N ARG A 5 -46.45 21.51 -44.21
CA ARG A 5 -47.02 21.62 -42.86
C ARG A 5 -46.54 20.51 -41.92
N ARG A 6 -46.31 19.29 -42.43
CA ARG A 6 -45.80 18.17 -41.62
C ARG A 6 -44.35 18.41 -41.18
N LYS A 7 -43.53 18.98 -42.07
CA LYS A 7 -42.14 19.38 -41.75
C LYS A 7 -42.09 20.48 -40.69
N GLN A 8 -43.02 21.43 -40.69
CA GLN A 8 -43.08 22.50 -39.68
C GLN A 8 -43.47 21.98 -38.28
N ARG A 9 -44.46 21.09 -38.18
CA ARG A 9 -44.83 20.50 -36.88
C ARG A 9 -43.75 19.59 -36.28
N MET A 10 -43.00 18.88 -37.13
CA MET A 10 -41.84 18.10 -36.66
C MET A 10 -40.77 19.03 -36.07
N LYS A 11 -40.54 20.19 -36.69
CA LYS A 11 -39.62 21.20 -36.15
C LYS A 11 -40.11 21.75 -34.80
N GLU A 12 -41.40 22.06 -34.65
CA GLU A 12 -41.97 22.51 -33.36
C GLU A 12 -41.88 21.46 -32.25
N LEU A 13 -42.08 20.18 -32.56
CA LEU A 13 -41.91 19.09 -31.59
C LEU A 13 -40.43 18.93 -31.17
N LEU A 14 -39.51 18.99 -32.13
CA LEU A 14 -38.06 18.90 -31.89
C LEU A 14 -37.49 20.12 -31.16
N TYR A 15 -38.07 21.31 -31.36
CA TYR A 15 -37.64 22.57 -30.73
C TYR A 15 -38.52 22.97 -29.53
N SER A 16 -39.34 22.05 -29.02
CA SER A 16 -40.07 22.28 -27.79
C SER A 16 -39.12 22.24 -26.59
N TRP A 17 -39.31 23.14 -25.61
CA TRP A 17 -38.51 23.22 -24.39
C TRP A 17 -38.30 21.84 -23.70
N PRO A 18 -39.32 20.97 -23.54
CA PRO A 18 -39.12 19.64 -22.96
C PRO A 18 -38.25 18.70 -23.83
N ALA A 19 -38.34 18.76 -25.16
CA ALA A 19 -37.48 17.95 -26.03
C ALA A 19 -36.01 18.38 -25.92
N LEU A 20 -35.75 19.68 -25.76
CA LEU A 20 -34.41 20.22 -25.56
C LEU A 20 -33.80 19.76 -24.22
N ILE A 21 -34.58 19.79 -23.14
CA ILE A 21 -34.16 19.28 -21.82
C ILE A 21 -33.84 17.78 -21.90
N LEU A 22 -34.72 16.98 -22.52
CA LEU A 22 -34.49 15.56 -22.72
C LEU A 22 -33.17 15.31 -23.46
N MET A 23 -32.90 16.07 -24.52
CA MET A 23 -31.68 15.95 -25.31
C MET A 23 -30.43 16.28 -24.48
N VAL A 24 -30.47 17.33 -23.65
CA VAL A 24 -29.36 17.70 -22.76
C VAL A 24 -29.09 16.60 -21.72
N VAL A 25 -30.15 16.03 -21.13
CA VAL A 25 -30.01 14.91 -20.18
C VAL A 25 -29.37 13.70 -20.87
N LEU A 26 -29.82 13.36 -22.07
CA LEU A 26 -29.29 12.23 -22.85
C LEU A 26 -27.79 12.43 -23.15
N VAL A 27 -27.41 13.63 -23.59
CA VAL A 27 -26.01 14.01 -23.83
C VAL A 27 -25.17 13.92 -22.54
N PHE A 28 -25.71 14.38 -21.40
CA PHE A 28 -25.03 14.29 -20.12
C PHE A 28 -24.74 12.84 -19.71
N PHE A 29 -25.72 11.94 -19.88
CA PHE A 29 -25.53 10.51 -19.60
C PHE A 29 -24.49 9.86 -20.54
N LEU A 30 -24.48 10.23 -21.82
CA LEU A 30 -23.48 9.76 -22.80
C LEU A 30 -22.05 10.20 -22.42
N ILE A 31 -21.88 11.47 -22.00
CA ILE A 31 -20.58 11.99 -21.56
C ILE A 31 -20.12 11.26 -20.30
N LYS A 32 -21.02 11.07 -19.31
CA LYS A 32 -20.67 10.37 -18.07
C LYS A 32 -20.30 8.89 -18.32
N GLY A 33 -21.09 8.19 -19.14
CA GLY A 33 -20.84 6.78 -19.45
C GLY A 33 -19.55 6.56 -20.24
N SER A 34 -19.24 7.43 -21.21
CA SER A 34 -17.99 7.34 -21.97
C SER A 34 -16.76 7.70 -21.13
N ALA A 35 -16.87 8.70 -20.23
CA ALA A 35 -15.80 9.05 -19.31
C ALA A 35 -15.50 7.92 -18.31
N GLU A 36 -16.52 7.26 -17.78
CA GLU A 36 -16.36 6.14 -16.83
C GLU A 36 -15.66 4.94 -17.49
N VAL A 37 -16.03 4.60 -18.72
CA VAL A 37 -15.34 3.54 -19.50
C VAL A 37 -13.88 3.89 -19.74
N MET A 38 -13.57 5.14 -20.10
CA MET A 38 -12.20 5.57 -20.37
C MET A 38 -11.32 5.60 -19.10
N VAL A 39 -11.90 5.88 -17.93
CA VAL A 39 -11.21 5.78 -16.63
C VAL A 39 -10.95 4.31 -16.27
N LYS A 40 -11.91 3.42 -16.55
CA LYS A 40 -11.83 1.98 -16.22
C LYS A 40 -10.74 1.25 -17.02
N GLU A 41 -10.51 1.64 -18.26
CA GLU A 41 -9.40 1.14 -19.10
C GLU A 41 -8.03 1.50 -18.48
N ARG A 42 -7.86 2.76 -18.05
CA ARG A 42 -6.61 3.22 -17.44
C ARG A 42 -6.34 2.59 -16.09
N GLU A 43 -7.39 2.31 -15.33
CA GLU A 43 -7.27 1.66 -14.02
C GLU A 43 -6.95 0.17 -14.15
N SER A 44 -7.52 -0.51 -15.15
CA SER A 44 -7.22 -1.91 -15.45
C SER A 44 -5.76 -2.11 -15.86
N ALA A 45 -5.22 -1.24 -16.73
CA ALA A 45 -3.81 -1.31 -17.13
C ALA A 45 -2.83 -1.14 -15.95
N LYS A 46 -3.11 -0.20 -15.04
CA LYS A 46 -2.29 -0.01 -13.83
C LYS A 46 -2.38 -1.18 -12.86
N ARG A 47 -3.54 -1.83 -12.76
CA ARG A 47 -3.70 -3.03 -11.91
C ARG A 47 -2.90 -4.21 -12.47
N VAL A 48 -2.87 -4.39 -13.79
CA VAL A 48 -2.06 -5.45 -14.41
C VAL A 48 -0.57 -5.23 -14.14
N GLU A 49 -0.07 -4.01 -14.35
CA GLU A 49 1.36 -3.69 -14.09
C GLU A 49 1.75 -3.90 -12.62
N ASN A 50 0.87 -3.54 -11.68
CA ASN A 50 1.13 -3.77 -10.25
C ASN A 50 1.10 -5.26 -9.89
N LEU A 51 0.16 -6.03 -10.47
CA LEU A 51 0.07 -7.47 -10.24
C LEU A 51 1.29 -8.19 -10.83
N GLU A 52 1.78 -7.80 -12.01
CA GLU A 52 3.00 -8.35 -12.61
C GLU A 52 4.21 -8.11 -11.68
N LYS A 53 4.41 -6.89 -11.20
CA LYS A 53 5.51 -6.57 -10.26
C LYS A 53 5.42 -7.36 -8.95
N GLU A 54 4.21 -7.53 -8.43
CA GLU A 54 3.98 -8.27 -7.19
C GLU A 54 4.25 -9.78 -7.40
N THR A 55 3.88 -10.32 -8.56
CA THR A 55 4.17 -11.72 -8.93
C THR A 55 5.67 -11.96 -9.12
N GLU A 56 6.38 -11.04 -9.76
CA GLU A 56 7.84 -11.13 -9.91
C GLU A 56 8.54 -11.09 -8.55
N ALA A 57 8.16 -10.14 -7.68
CA ALA A 57 8.72 -10.03 -6.33
C ALA A 57 8.45 -11.28 -5.47
N LEU A 58 7.24 -11.86 -5.58
CA LEU A 58 6.89 -13.10 -4.89
C LEU A 58 7.68 -14.29 -5.42
N SER A 59 7.86 -14.40 -6.74
CA SER A 59 8.66 -15.47 -7.36
C SER A 59 10.13 -15.41 -6.95
N ALA A 60 10.71 -14.20 -6.86
CA ALA A 60 12.08 -14.00 -6.41
C ALA A 60 12.25 -14.41 -4.93
N ARG A 61 11.30 -14.02 -4.07
CA ARG A 61 11.28 -14.45 -2.66
C ARG A 61 11.11 -15.96 -2.51
N GLU A 62 10.26 -16.58 -3.32
CA GLU A 62 10.07 -18.03 -3.30
C GLU A 62 11.36 -18.76 -3.68
N ALA A 63 12.09 -18.26 -4.69
CA ALA A 63 13.39 -18.80 -5.09
C ALA A 63 14.43 -18.66 -3.97
N GLU A 64 14.55 -17.47 -3.36
CA GLU A 64 15.47 -17.21 -2.25
C GLU A 64 15.18 -18.11 -1.03
N LEU A 65 13.90 -18.26 -0.68
CA LEU A 65 13.49 -19.13 0.43
C LEU A 65 13.75 -20.61 0.10
N ARG A 66 13.56 -21.06 -1.14
CA ARG A 66 13.89 -22.42 -1.56
C ARG A 66 15.39 -22.69 -1.47
N ASP A 67 16.22 -21.77 -1.93
CA ASP A 67 17.67 -21.89 -1.82
C ASP A 67 18.13 -21.89 -0.36
N GLY A 68 17.52 -21.05 0.49
CA GLY A 68 17.74 -21.05 1.93
C GLY A 68 17.36 -22.38 2.59
N ILE A 69 16.21 -22.94 2.24
CA ILE A 69 15.77 -24.27 2.73
C ILE A 69 16.73 -25.36 2.26
N ALA A 70 17.16 -25.34 0.99
CA ALA A 70 18.10 -26.31 0.45
C ALA A 70 19.44 -26.23 1.20
N ARG A 71 19.94 -25.02 1.48
CA ARG A 71 21.15 -24.81 2.30
C ARG A 71 20.97 -25.35 3.71
N LEU A 72 19.85 -25.05 4.37
CA LEU A 72 19.54 -25.51 5.74
C LEU A 72 19.24 -27.02 5.84
N GLN A 73 19.00 -27.71 4.73
CA GLN A 73 18.87 -29.17 4.71
C GLN A 73 20.21 -29.91 4.66
N THR A 74 21.30 -29.23 4.35
CA THR A 74 22.64 -29.82 4.36
C THR A 74 23.22 -29.87 5.77
N GLU A 75 24.01 -30.90 6.10
CA GLU A 75 24.68 -31.00 7.41
C GLU A 75 25.56 -29.78 7.69
N GLU A 76 26.25 -29.25 6.68
CA GLU A 76 27.08 -28.05 6.80
C GLU A 76 26.22 -26.80 7.09
N GLY A 77 25.09 -26.62 6.41
CA GLY A 77 24.20 -25.47 6.62
C GLY A 77 23.51 -25.48 7.99
N ILE A 78 23.18 -26.64 8.54
CA ILE A 78 22.64 -26.76 9.91
C ILE A 78 23.68 -26.34 10.94
N VAL A 79 24.93 -26.79 10.78
CA VAL A 79 26.02 -26.47 11.70
C VAL A 79 26.38 -24.99 11.64
N GLU A 80 26.40 -24.39 10.45
CA GLU A 80 26.64 -22.95 10.25
C GLU A 80 25.55 -22.10 10.92
N GLU A 81 24.28 -22.42 10.70
CA GLU A 81 23.15 -21.69 11.28
C GLU A 81 23.13 -21.78 12.82
N ILE A 82 23.46 -22.95 13.37
CA ILE A 82 23.59 -23.15 14.82
C ILE A 82 24.77 -22.33 15.37
N ARG A 83 25.91 -22.31 14.67
CA ARG A 83 27.08 -21.53 15.05
C ARG A 83 26.78 -20.03 15.06
N GLU A 84 26.04 -19.54 14.06
CA GLU A 84 25.65 -18.14 13.95
C GLU A 84 24.61 -17.73 15.01
N LYS A 85 23.53 -18.51 15.18
CA LYS A 85 22.45 -18.17 16.12
C LYS A 85 22.81 -18.37 17.58
N PHE A 86 23.60 -19.38 17.90
CA PHE A 86 23.86 -19.77 19.28
C PHE A 86 25.31 -19.55 19.70
N SER A 87 26.16 -18.98 18.83
CA SER A 87 27.58 -18.72 19.09
C SER A 87 28.32 -19.96 19.65
N VAL A 88 27.93 -21.15 19.20
CA VAL A 88 28.45 -22.43 19.71
C VAL A 88 29.69 -22.82 18.92
N ALA A 89 30.75 -23.20 19.62
CA ALA A 89 31.98 -23.71 19.03
C ALA A 89 32.09 -25.23 19.26
N ARG A 90 32.84 -25.94 18.42
CA ARG A 90 33.08 -27.39 18.64
C ARG A 90 33.96 -27.61 19.87
N GLU A 91 33.94 -28.82 20.42
CA GLU A 91 34.87 -29.20 21.50
C GLU A 91 36.32 -28.94 21.05
N GLY A 92 37.00 -28.00 21.71
CA GLY A 92 38.38 -27.58 21.40
C GLY A 92 38.53 -26.22 20.69
N GLU A 93 37.44 -25.54 20.33
CA GLU A 93 37.45 -24.17 19.78
C GLU A 93 37.15 -23.13 20.88
N TYR A 94 37.95 -22.07 20.97
CA TYR A 94 37.80 -20.99 21.95
C TYR A 94 37.30 -19.71 21.27
N VAL A 95 36.18 -19.15 21.75
CA VAL A 95 35.63 -17.88 21.27
C VAL A 95 36.13 -16.75 22.17
N ALA A 96 36.92 -15.82 21.61
CA ALA A 96 37.36 -14.62 22.32
C ALA A 96 36.36 -13.48 22.08
N ILE A 97 35.55 -13.15 23.09
CA ILE A 97 34.67 -11.98 23.06
C ILE A 97 35.48 -10.77 23.55
N ILE A 98 35.91 -9.92 22.61
CA ILE A 98 36.58 -8.67 22.93
C ILE A 98 35.49 -7.65 23.25
N VAL A 99 35.27 -7.40 24.55
CA VAL A 99 34.43 -6.29 25.01
C VAL A 99 35.32 -5.06 25.07
N ASP A 100 35.11 -4.11 24.17
CA ASP A 100 35.65 -2.76 24.35
C ASP A 100 34.96 -2.17 25.59
N GLU A 101 35.75 -1.83 26.60
CA GLU A 101 35.30 -1.06 27.75
C GLU A 101 35.03 0.37 27.26
N LYS A 102 33.91 0.53 26.54
CA LYS A 102 33.35 1.85 26.27
C LYS A 102 33.17 2.48 27.64
N ALA A 103 34.02 3.49 27.86
CA ALA A 103 34.01 4.35 29.02
C ALA A 103 32.59 4.50 29.55
N ASN A 104 32.44 4.30 30.85
CA ASN A 104 31.29 4.70 31.64
C ASN A 104 31.04 6.21 31.43
N ALA A 105 30.47 6.57 30.29
CA ALA A 105 29.75 7.80 30.11
C ALA A 105 28.43 7.57 30.83
N SER A 106 28.44 7.91 32.11
CA SER A 106 27.24 8.21 32.89
C SER A 106 26.27 8.94 31.97
N SER A 107 25.25 8.23 31.49
CA SER A 107 24.06 8.85 30.95
C SER A 107 23.40 9.54 32.14
N THR A 108 23.79 10.79 32.37
CA THR A 108 22.96 11.72 33.09
C THR A 108 21.62 11.70 32.37
N GLU A 109 20.62 11.11 33.02
CA GLU A 109 19.23 11.18 32.60
C GLU A 109 18.90 12.66 32.39
N SER A 110 18.92 13.09 31.13
CA SER A 110 18.35 14.36 30.72
C SER A 110 16.87 14.28 31.05
N THR A 111 16.51 14.86 32.20
CA THR A 111 15.14 15.12 32.62
C THR A 111 14.58 16.21 31.70
N GLU A 112 14.40 15.89 30.42
CA GLU A 112 13.58 16.68 29.53
C GLU A 112 12.13 16.30 29.76
N GLY A 113 11.41 17.19 30.45
CA GLY A 113 10.02 17.50 30.18
C GLY A 113 9.10 16.30 29.92
N SER A 114 8.82 15.55 30.98
CA SER A 114 7.77 14.55 31.07
C SER A 114 6.38 15.16 30.75
N TRP A 115 6.09 15.30 29.47
CA TRP A 115 4.82 15.77 28.91
C TRP A 115 3.64 14.92 29.39
N TYR A 116 3.88 13.63 29.64
CA TYR A 116 2.90 12.70 30.20
C TYR A 116 2.50 13.02 31.65
N LYS A 117 3.39 13.58 32.48
CA LYS A 117 3.03 14.04 33.84
C LYS A 117 2.05 15.22 33.81
N LYS A 118 2.17 16.12 32.81
CA LYS A 118 1.24 17.25 32.64
C LYS A 118 -0.15 16.77 32.19
N ILE A 119 -0.19 15.79 31.28
CA ILE A 119 -1.45 15.21 30.78
C ILE A 119 -2.15 14.43 31.90
N MET A 120 -1.43 13.62 32.68
CA MET A 120 -2.00 12.91 33.82
C MET A 120 -2.55 13.86 34.89
N GLY A 121 -1.88 14.98 35.16
CA GLY A 121 -2.37 16.01 36.08
C GLY A 121 -3.69 16.64 35.63
N ALA A 122 -3.83 16.96 34.35
CA ALA A 122 -5.04 17.57 33.80
C ALA A 122 -6.25 16.61 33.80
N ILE A 123 -6.01 15.31 33.65
CA ILE A 123 -7.06 14.28 33.74
C ILE A 123 -7.52 14.11 35.18
N MET A 124 -6.60 14.15 36.15
CA MET A 124 -6.94 13.97 37.56
C MET A 124 -7.72 15.16 38.13
N SER A 125 -7.44 16.40 37.68
CA SER A 125 -8.18 17.60 38.10
C SER A 125 -9.59 17.73 37.51
N LEU A 126 -10.00 16.82 36.62
CA LEU A 126 -11.34 16.82 36.02
C LEU A 126 -12.32 15.88 36.75
N TYR A 127 -11.85 15.16 37.78
CA TYR A 127 -12.61 14.19 38.57
C TYR A 127 -12.82 14.66 40.04
N GLU A 128 -12.28 15.82 40.41
CA GLU A 128 -12.70 16.62 41.58
C GLU A 128 -13.70 17.71 41.14
#